data_AF-A0AAJ2E548-F1
#
_entry.id   AF-A0AAJ2E548-F1
#
_cell.length_a   1.000
_cell.length_b   1.000
_cell.length_c   1.000
_cell.angle_alpha   90.00
_cell.angle_beta   90.00
_cell.angle_gamma   90.00
#
_symmetry.space_group_name_H-M   'P 1'
#
loop_
_entity.id
_entity.type
_entity.pdbx_description
1 polymer ?
#
loop_
_entity_poly.entity_id
_entity_poly.type
_entity_poly.pdbx_seq_one_letter_code
_entity_poly.pdbx_strand_id
1 'polypeptide(L)'
;ERSHHAPRDDSPPKPELVVRFSYDAFGRRIAKEVQHASGPAELTVFTWDGDVLLMEERFEALPRERGFERGSENARYAMVREDAQDAYSLPVAQRMHTLDAEYQWTRASLYLHEPGTFVPLARLDEKLVEPAFLATGTDGR
;
A
#
# COMPACT_ATOMS: atom_id res chain seq x y z
N GLU A 1 -14.19 0.35 59.38
CA GLU A 1 -14.33 0.75 57.96
C GLU A 1 -12.94 0.91 57.36
N ARG A 2 -12.59 0.12 56.34
CA ARG A 2 -11.40 0.38 55.50
C ARG A 2 -11.89 0.55 54.08
N SER A 3 -11.99 1.79 53.64
CA SER A 3 -12.28 2.12 52.25
C SER A 3 -11.05 1.78 51.41
N HIS A 4 -11.14 0.70 50.63
CA HIS A 4 -10.17 0.39 49.59
C HIS A 4 -10.35 1.40 48.45
N HIS A 5 -9.49 2.42 48.41
CA HIS A 5 -9.34 3.27 47.23
C HIS A 5 -8.49 2.51 46.22
N ALA A 6 -9.10 2.03 45.14
CA ALA A 6 -8.35 1.46 44.02
C ALA A 6 -7.49 2.57 43.39
N PRO A 7 -6.23 2.29 43.02
CA PRO A 7 -5.40 3.28 42.35
C PRO A 7 -6.05 3.68 41.02
N ARG A 8 -6.14 4.98 40.77
CA ARG A 8 -6.57 5.51 39.48
C ARG A 8 -5.52 5.12 38.44
N ASP A 9 -5.97 4.51 37.35
CA ASP A 9 -5.13 4.26 36.19
C ASP A 9 -4.89 5.60 35.49
N ASP A 10 -3.75 6.23 35.79
CA ASP A 10 -3.31 7.49 35.20
C ASP A 10 -2.57 7.28 33.86
N SER A 11 -2.66 6.08 33.27
CA SER A 11 -2.09 5.83 31.94
C SER A 11 -2.77 6.72 30.90
N PRO A 12 -2.01 7.35 29.98
CA PRO A 12 -2.62 8.14 28.91
C PRO A 12 -3.56 7.26 28.08
N PRO A 13 -4.71 7.79 27.65
CA PRO A 13 -5.67 7.01 26.87
C PRO A 13 -4.99 6.49 25.59
N LYS A 14 -5.06 5.18 25.37
CA LYS A 14 -4.52 4.56 24.15
C LYS A 14 -5.35 5.05 22.96
N PRO A 15 -4.75 5.69 21.94
CA PRO A 15 -5.50 6.20 20.81
C PRO A 15 -6.07 5.04 19.99
N GLU A 16 -7.33 5.21 19.55
CA GLU A 16 -8.00 4.26 18.64
C GLU A 16 -7.37 4.26 17.24
N LEU A 17 -6.80 5.40 16.83
CA LEU A 17 -6.20 5.63 15.52
C LEU A 17 -4.96 6.52 15.65
N VAL A 18 -3.87 6.15 14.99
CA VAL A 18 -2.68 6.99 14.80
C VAL A 18 -2.41 7.11 13.32
N VAL A 19 -2.32 8.34 12.80
CA VAL A 19 -2.00 8.61 11.40
C VAL A 19 -0.67 9.34 11.32
N ARG A 20 0.25 8.84 10.48
CA ARG A 20 1.54 9.49 10.20
C ARG A 20 1.62 9.87 8.74
N PHE A 21 2.25 11.00 8.46
CA PHE A 21 2.46 11.50 7.11
C PHE A 21 3.95 11.75 6.89
N SER A 22 4.43 11.36 5.72
CA SER A 22 5.78 11.65 5.25
C SER A 22 5.68 12.57 4.06
N TYR A 23 6.63 13.51 3.97
CA TYR A 23 6.69 14.53 2.94
C TYR A 23 8.08 14.56 2.32
N ASP A 24 8.17 14.93 1.04
CA ASP A 24 9.44 15.24 0.40
C ASP A 24 9.90 16.68 0.70
N ALA A 25 11.07 17.06 0.17
CA ALA A 25 11.66 18.38 0.38
C ALA A 25 10.82 19.54 -0.21
N PHE A 26 9.89 19.25 -1.12
CA PHE A 26 8.96 20.24 -1.70
C PHE A 26 7.65 20.33 -0.92
N GLY A 27 7.51 19.61 0.20
CA GLY A 27 6.30 19.59 1.02
C GLY A 27 5.17 18.75 0.44
N ARG A 28 5.44 17.95 -0.60
CA ARG A 28 4.45 17.04 -1.17
C ARG A 28 4.38 15.78 -0.33
N ARG A 29 3.17 15.30 -0.05
CA ARG A 29 2.97 14.06 0.71
C ARG A 29 3.45 12.87 -0.13
N ILE A 30 4.33 12.04 0.42
CA ILE A 30 4.87 10.83 -0.22
C ILE A 30 4.37 9.54 0.44
N ALA A 31 3.95 9.59 1.70
CA ALA A 31 3.33 8.46 2.37
C ALA A 31 2.29 8.90 3.42
N LYS A 32 1.30 8.03 3.65
CA LYS A 32 0.35 8.08 4.76
C LYS A 32 0.28 6.70 5.38
N GLU A 33 0.61 6.61 6.65
CA GLU A 33 0.46 5.38 7.44
C GLU A 33 -0.71 5.55 8.41
N VAL A 34 -1.57 4.54 8.49
CA VAL A 34 -2.70 4.49 9.40
C VAL A 34 -2.56 3.27 10.29
N GLN A 35 -2.40 3.49 11.59
CA GLN A 35 -2.35 2.43 12.58
C GLN A 35 -3.64 2.46 13.40
N HIS A 36 -4.43 1.41 13.28
CA HIS A 36 -5.59 1.17 14.14
C HIS A 36 -5.17 0.52 15.46
N ALA A 37 -5.92 0.77 16.54
CA ALA A 37 -5.73 0.09 17.82
C ALA A 37 -6.00 -1.43 17.71
N SER A 38 -6.90 -1.81 16.81
CA SER A 38 -7.20 -3.18 16.41
C SER A 38 -7.34 -3.24 14.90
N GLY A 39 -6.67 -4.18 14.24
CA GLY A 39 -6.70 -4.36 12.79
C GLY A 39 -5.34 -4.15 12.13
N PRO A 40 -5.24 -4.45 10.81
CA PRO A 40 -4.02 -4.21 10.04
C PRO A 40 -3.72 -2.71 9.97
N ALA A 41 -2.43 -2.40 9.82
CA ALA A 41 -2.03 -1.04 9.46
C ALA A 41 -2.25 -0.82 7.97
N GLU A 42 -2.60 0.39 7.56
CA GLU A 42 -2.70 0.77 6.15
C GLU A 42 -1.53 1.68 5.78
N LEU A 43 -1.01 1.50 4.57
CA LEU A 43 -0.03 2.40 3.97
C LEU A 43 -0.59 2.91 2.65
N THR A 44 -0.55 4.22 2.43
CA THR A 44 -0.76 4.83 1.12
C THR A 44 0.52 5.51 0.66
N VAL A 45 1.03 5.13 -0.50
CA VAL A 45 2.19 5.77 -1.15
C VAL A 45 1.67 6.71 -2.25
N PHE A 46 2.26 7.91 -2.31
CA PHE A 46 1.89 8.94 -3.27
C PHE A 46 3.06 9.18 -4.23
N THR A 47 2.81 8.99 -5.53
CA THR A 47 3.78 9.28 -6.59
C THR A 47 3.38 10.56 -7.30
N TRP A 48 4.37 11.42 -7.58
CA TRP A 48 4.18 12.72 -8.21
C TRP A 48 4.88 12.77 -9.57
N ASP A 49 4.28 13.46 -10.53
CA ASP A 49 4.89 13.85 -11.80
C ASP A 49 5.01 15.37 -11.82
N GLY A 50 6.23 15.89 -11.63
CA GLY A 50 6.42 17.31 -11.34
C GLY A 50 5.52 17.76 -10.19
N ASP A 51 4.67 18.77 -10.43
CA ASP A 51 3.80 19.35 -9.41
C ASP A 51 2.40 18.71 -9.35
N VAL A 52 2.10 17.71 -10.20
CA VAL A 52 0.82 17.02 -10.21
C VAL A 52 0.92 15.64 -9.56
N LEU A 53 -0.13 15.25 -8.83
CA LEU A 53 -0.22 13.91 -8.27
C LEU A 53 -0.39 12.93 -9.42
N LEU A 54 0.52 11.97 -9.57
CA LEU A 54 0.42 10.93 -10.60
C LEU A 54 -0.38 9.75 -10.09
N MET A 55 -0.07 9.25 -8.88
CA MET A 55 -0.61 7.98 -8.41
C MET A 55 -0.74 7.90 -6.89
N GLU A 56 -1.77 7.20 -6.45
CA GLU A 56 -1.90 6.67 -5.10
C GLU A 56 -1.86 5.14 -5.16
N GLU A 57 -1.04 4.52 -4.34
CA GLU A 57 -1.08 3.07 -4.11
C GLU A 57 -1.39 2.80 -2.65
N ARG A 58 -2.27 1.83 -2.39
CA ARG A 58 -2.73 1.47 -1.06
C ARG A 58 -2.35 0.03 -0.76
N PHE A 59 -1.94 -0.16 0.49
CA PHE A 59 -1.48 -1.41 1.02
C PHE A 59 -2.05 -1.63 2.41
N GLU A 60 -2.26 -2.89 2.75
CA GLU A 60 -2.57 -3.33 4.11
C GLU A 60 -1.41 -4.17 4.63
N ALA A 61 -0.99 -3.92 5.87
CA ALA A 61 0.00 -4.74 6.53
C ALA A 61 -0.57 -6.14 6.72
N LEU A 62 0.16 -7.15 6.25
CA LEU A 62 -0.18 -8.54 6.49
C LEU A 62 -0.07 -8.84 7.99
N PRO A 63 -0.90 -9.76 8.52
CA PRO A 63 -0.74 -10.23 9.88
C PRO A 63 0.68 -10.74 10.11
N ARG A 64 1.36 -10.21 11.12
CA ARG A 64 2.70 -10.67 11.51
C ARG A 64 2.60 -12.11 12.05
N GLU A 65 2.80 -13.11 11.21
CA GLU A 65 3.02 -14.48 11.67
C GLU A 65 4.40 -14.54 12.35
N ARG A 66 4.41 -14.82 13.66
CA ARG A 66 5.67 -15.03 14.39
C ARG A 66 6.36 -16.27 13.84
N GLY A 67 7.53 -16.10 13.22
CA GLY A 67 8.48 -17.19 12.98
C GLY A 67 8.72 -17.60 11.52
N PHE A 68 8.09 -16.96 10.54
CA PHE A 68 8.44 -17.15 9.13
C PHE A 68 8.80 -15.80 8.52
N GLU A 69 10.08 -15.58 8.22
CA GLU A 69 10.49 -14.54 7.27
C GLU A 69 9.80 -14.87 5.94
N ARG A 70 8.69 -14.18 5.66
CA ARG A 70 8.02 -14.31 4.38
C ARG A 70 8.93 -13.59 3.38
N GLY A 71 9.69 -14.35 2.61
CA GLY A 71 10.49 -13.77 1.54
C GLY A 71 9.57 -13.03 0.58
N SER A 72 9.92 -11.81 0.21
CA SER A 72 9.14 -11.00 -0.73
C SER A 72 8.79 -11.81 -1.98
N GLU A 73 7.51 -12.09 -2.19
CA GLU A 73 7.01 -12.72 -3.42
C GLU A 73 7.32 -11.82 -4.64
N ASN A 74 7.45 -10.51 -4.42
CA ASN A 74 7.85 -9.52 -5.42
C ASN A 74 9.30 -9.75 -5.92
N ALA A 75 10.15 -10.48 -5.20
CA ALA A 75 11.52 -10.77 -5.62
C ALA A 75 11.61 -11.78 -6.78
N ARG A 76 10.51 -12.45 -7.16
CA ARG A 76 10.53 -13.59 -8.10
C ARG A 76 9.87 -13.34 -9.46
N TYR A 77 9.30 -12.16 -9.70
CA TYR A 77 8.66 -11.90 -11.00
C TYR A 77 9.71 -11.60 -12.07
N ALA A 78 9.77 -12.44 -13.10
CA ALA A 78 10.61 -12.23 -14.27
C ALA A 78 10.11 -11.01 -15.07
N MET A 79 10.99 -10.06 -15.36
CA MET A 79 10.68 -8.92 -16.24
C MET A 79 10.24 -9.44 -17.61
N VAL A 80 8.97 -9.28 -17.95
CA VAL A 80 8.44 -9.55 -19.29
C VAL A 80 8.82 -8.37 -20.19
N ARG A 81 9.41 -8.64 -21.35
CA ARG A 81 9.75 -7.63 -22.37
C ARG A 81 8.50 -7.25 -23.15
N GLU A 82 8.39 -5.98 -23.59
CA GLU A 82 7.26 -5.54 -24.45
C GLU A 82 7.21 -6.36 -25.74
N ASP A 83 8.38 -6.66 -26.29
CA ASP A 83 8.57 -7.64 -27.35
C ASP A 83 9.46 -8.79 -26.84
N ALA A 84 8.89 -10.00 -26.79
CA ALA A 84 9.59 -11.19 -26.33
C ALA A 84 10.72 -11.66 -27.26
N GLN A 85 10.76 -11.20 -28.52
CA GLN A 85 11.76 -11.59 -29.51
C GLN A 85 12.90 -10.56 -29.66
N ASP A 86 12.79 -9.39 -29.05
CA ASP A 86 13.83 -8.34 -29.07
C ASP A 86 14.54 -8.23 -27.72
N ALA A 87 15.83 -8.61 -27.71
CA ALA A 87 16.68 -8.60 -26.51
C ALA A 87 16.91 -7.19 -25.92
N TYR A 88 16.70 -6.14 -26.71
CA TYR A 88 16.83 -4.75 -26.28
C TYR A 88 15.49 -4.06 -26.01
N SER A 89 14.37 -4.77 -26.22
CA SER A 89 13.05 -4.26 -25.93
C SER A 89 12.95 -3.83 -24.48
N LEU A 90 12.25 -2.72 -24.24
CA LEU A 90 12.02 -2.25 -22.87
C LEU A 90 11.25 -3.33 -22.10
N PRO A 91 11.51 -3.52 -20.80
CA PRO A 91 10.61 -4.31 -20.00
C PRO A 91 9.22 -3.67 -20.10
N VAL A 92 8.17 -4.49 -20.26
CA VAL A 92 6.81 -4.03 -19.97
C VAL A 92 6.90 -3.38 -18.60
N ALA A 93 6.41 -2.15 -18.49
CA ALA A 93 6.27 -1.48 -17.21
C ALA A 93 5.23 -2.27 -16.37
N GLN A 94 5.65 -3.39 -15.82
CA GLN A 94 4.98 -4.04 -14.72
C GLN A 94 5.11 -3.05 -13.58
N ARG A 95 3.98 -2.58 -13.04
CA ARG A 95 3.97 -1.80 -11.81
C ARG A 95 4.58 -2.68 -10.72
N MET A 96 5.88 -2.54 -10.51
CA MET A 96 6.60 -3.25 -9.47
C MET A 96 6.14 -2.65 -8.14
N HIS A 97 5.23 -3.34 -7.47
CA HIS A 97 4.83 -2.99 -6.11
C HIS A 97 6.02 -3.30 -5.19
N THR A 98 6.92 -2.33 -5.08
CA THR A 98 8.27 -2.40 -4.50
C THR A 98 8.28 -2.42 -2.98
N LEU A 99 7.13 -2.58 -2.34
CA LEU A 99 7.02 -2.73 -0.90
C LEU A 99 7.32 -4.15 -0.47
N ASP A 100 7.88 -4.25 0.74
CA ASP A 100 8.36 -5.49 1.33
C ASP A 100 7.24 -6.51 1.53
N ALA A 101 7.61 -7.77 1.80
CA ALA A 101 6.66 -8.88 1.99
C ALA A 101 5.64 -8.67 3.12
N GLU A 102 5.82 -7.64 3.95
CA GLU A 102 4.93 -7.30 5.06
C GLU A 102 3.66 -6.56 4.63
N TYR A 103 3.58 -6.09 3.38
CA TYR A 103 2.45 -5.30 2.90
C TYR A 103 1.78 -5.94 1.67
N GLN A 104 0.48 -6.14 1.75
CA GLN A 104 -0.36 -6.56 0.64
C GLN A 104 -0.89 -5.34 -0.10
N TRP A 105 -0.63 -5.24 -1.41
CA TRP A 105 -1.26 -4.22 -2.24
C TRP A 105 -2.77 -4.46 -2.35
N THR A 106 -3.58 -3.42 -2.22
CA THR A 106 -5.05 -3.51 -2.25
C THR A 106 -5.69 -2.66 -3.35
N ARG A 107 -5.10 -1.51 -3.69
CA ARG A 107 -5.67 -0.58 -4.68
C ARG A 107 -4.62 0.37 -5.22
N ALA A 108 -4.77 0.81 -6.47
CA ALA A 108 -4.12 1.98 -7.02
C ALA A 108 -5.13 2.94 -7.66
N SER A 109 -4.79 4.23 -7.67
CA SER A 109 -5.49 5.27 -8.41
C SER A 109 -4.47 6.07 -9.20
N LEU A 110 -4.56 6.07 -10.53
CA LEU A 110 -3.74 6.90 -11.41
C LEU A 110 -4.52 8.15 -11.82
N TYR A 111 -3.87 9.30 -11.82
CA TYR A 111 -4.44 10.59 -12.19
C TYR A 111 -3.81 11.07 -13.50
N LEU A 112 -4.66 11.38 -14.46
CA LEU A 112 -4.28 11.98 -15.74
C LEU A 112 -4.66 13.46 -15.70
N HIS A 113 -3.76 14.30 -16.19
CA HIS A 113 -3.95 15.76 -16.27
C HIS A 113 -3.87 16.21 -17.73
N GLU A 114 -4.52 17.32 -18.05
CA GLU A 114 -4.32 17.95 -19.36
C GLU A 114 -2.85 18.37 -19.53
N PRO A 115 -2.26 18.25 -20.74
CA PRO A 115 -0.85 18.55 -20.96
C PRO A 115 -0.48 19.98 -20.55
N GLY A 116 0.53 20.11 -19.68
CA GLY A 116 1.06 21.41 -19.24
C GLY A 116 0.14 22.19 -18.31
N THR A 117 -0.91 21.57 -17.77
CA THR A 117 -1.82 22.21 -16.82
C THR A 117 -2.03 21.37 -15.58
N PHE A 118 -2.65 21.96 -14.56
CA PHE A 118 -3.08 21.28 -13.34
C PHE A 118 -4.53 20.76 -13.43
N VAL A 119 -5.14 20.79 -14.61
CA VAL A 119 -6.55 20.40 -14.80
C VAL A 119 -6.64 18.87 -14.82
N PRO A 120 -7.42 18.25 -13.92
CA PRO A 120 -7.60 16.81 -13.92
C PRO A 120 -8.42 16.39 -15.14
N LEU A 121 -7.87 15.49 -15.94
CA LEU A 121 -8.52 14.92 -17.11
C LEU A 121 -9.31 13.66 -16.73
N ALA A 122 -8.68 12.74 -15.98
CA ALA A 122 -9.30 11.49 -15.57
C ALA A 122 -8.64 10.90 -14.33
N ARG A 123 -9.37 10.01 -13.64
CA ARG A 123 -8.83 9.11 -12.62
C ARG A 123 -9.12 7.67 -12.99
N LEU A 124 -8.09 6.84 -13.02
CA LEU A 124 -8.19 5.40 -13.28
C LEU A 124 -8.01 4.66 -11.95
N ASP A 125 -9.00 3.87 -11.57
CA ASP A 125 -8.99 3.12 -10.32
C ASP A 125 -8.78 1.63 -10.60
N GLU A 126 -7.79 1.04 -9.94
CA GLU A 126 -7.47 -0.38 -10.00
C GLU A 126 -7.56 -0.95 -8.59
N LYS A 127 -8.27 -2.07 -8.41
CA LYS A 127 -8.41 -2.71 -7.09
C LYS A 127 -7.97 -4.15 -7.19
N LEU A 128 -7.28 -4.64 -6.16
CA LEU A 128 -7.13 -6.07 -5.97
C LEU A 128 -8.52 -6.63 -5.72
N VAL A 129 -9.06 -7.33 -6.70
CA VAL A 129 -10.17 -8.25 -6.48
C VAL A 129 -9.50 -9.55 -6.05
N GLU A 130 -9.79 -10.03 -4.83
CA GLU A 130 -9.38 -11.38 -4.44
C GLU A 130 -9.80 -12.32 -5.57
N PRO A 131 -8.86 -13.03 -6.24
CA PRO A 131 -9.25 -13.99 -7.23
C PRO A 131 -10.14 -15.01 -6.52
N ALA A 132 -11.34 -15.25 -7.07
CA ALA A 132 -12.33 -16.21 -6.54
C ALA A 132 -11.74 -17.62 -6.28
N PHE A 133 -10.53 -17.88 -6.76
CA PHE A 133 -9.72 -19.06 -6.47
C PHE A 133 -9.52 -19.34 -4.97
N LEU A 134 -9.44 -18.32 -4.10
CA LEU A 134 -9.36 -18.54 -2.65
C LEU A 134 -10.73 -18.82 -1.99
N ALA A 135 -11.84 -18.48 -2.64
CA ALA A 135 -13.18 -18.63 -2.08
C ALA A 135 -13.86 -19.97 -2.40
N THR A 136 -13.51 -20.63 -3.52
CA THR A 136 -14.22 -21.84 -3.94
C THR A 136 -13.54 -23.15 -3.62
N GLY A 137 -12.30 -23.15 -3.11
CA GLY A 137 -11.63 -24.41 -2.71
C GLY A 137 -11.60 -25.46 -3.82
N THR A 138 -11.56 -25.04 -5.08
CA THR A 138 -11.50 -25.94 -6.23
C THR A 138 -10.11 -25.82 -6.85
N ASP A 139 -9.28 -26.81 -6.55
CA ASP A 139 -8.12 -27.15 -7.32
C ASP A 139 -8.60 -27.44 -8.75
N GLY A 140 -8.39 -26.47 -9.66
CA GLY A 140 -8.76 -26.58 -11.07
C GLY A 140 -7.93 -27.60 -11.83
N ARG A 141 -8.07 -28.87 -11.46
CA ARG A 141 -7.67 -30.03 -12.26
C ARG A 141 -8.76 -30.41 -13.25
#